data_AF-A0A1A8HGW3-F1
#
_entry.id   AF-A0A1A8HGW3-F1
#
_cell.length_a   1.000
_cell.length_b   1.000
_cell.length_c   1.000
_cell.angle_alpha   90.00
_cell.angle_beta   90.00
_cell.angle_gamma   90.00
#
_symmetry.space_group_name_H-M   'P 1'
#
loop_
_entity.id
_entity.type
_entity.pdbx_description
1 polymer ?
#
loop_
_entity_poly.entity_id
_entity_poly.type
_entity_poly.pdbx_seq_one_letter_code
_entity_poly.pdbx_strand_id
1 'polypeptide(L)'
;PFVIGDSLIGVTTDTTLGGLSSPSQMFPPASPQLPDVIFYYKSSDTTQACKQGRSTTIRLRCNPTVTAKDDIRLPSNCSEGTCDGCTFHFLWQSQHACPLCTENHYREIISACIQGIQTTSYVWQQPLQCYEGVSLPAQKVSACVTLDFWLKFGVSTGAVAALLLISISCYFWKKTRKLEYKYSRLMMNSGGKECELPAADSCAIMEGEDAEDELMDLSNKSFFKKIKSYSRERTSDGFDSVPLKSSSRLLREEED
;
A
#
# COMPACT_ATOMS: atom_id res chain seq x y z
N PRO A 1 -32.94 -57.55 -7.77
CA PRO A 1 -31.91 -56.53 -7.44
C PRO A 1 -30.51 -57.17 -7.31
N PHE A 2 -29.51 -56.58 -7.95
CA PHE A 2 -28.12 -57.04 -7.91
C PHE A 2 -27.37 -56.27 -6.81
N VAL A 3 -26.87 -56.98 -5.80
CA VAL A 3 -26.15 -56.39 -4.66
C VAL A 3 -24.65 -56.55 -4.88
N ILE A 4 -23.91 -55.44 -4.79
CA ILE A 4 -22.44 -55.37 -4.97
C ILE A 4 -21.68 -55.09 -3.67
N GLY A 5 -22.41 -54.80 -2.59
CA GLY A 5 -21.91 -54.63 -1.23
C GLY A 5 -23.05 -54.24 -0.30
N ASP A 6 -23.26 -55.01 0.76
CA ASP A 6 -24.32 -54.78 1.77
C ASP A 6 -23.76 -54.30 3.11
N SER A 7 -22.48 -54.60 3.39
CA SER A 7 -21.81 -54.30 4.65
C SER A 7 -20.56 -53.45 4.46
N LEU A 8 -20.42 -52.41 5.28
CA LEU A 8 -19.21 -51.58 5.36
C LEU A 8 -18.16 -52.29 6.20
N ILE A 9 -17.02 -52.62 5.60
CA ILE A 9 -15.85 -53.16 6.31
C ILE A 9 -15.12 -52.05 7.04
N GLY A 10 -14.92 -50.90 6.39
CA GLY A 10 -14.24 -49.76 6.98
C GLY A 10 -13.88 -48.68 5.97
N VAL A 11 -13.23 -47.64 6.50
CA VAL A 11 -12.85 -46.44 5.77
C VAL A 11 -11.37 -46.17 6.06
N THR A 12 -10.56 -46.03 5.02
CA THR A 12 -9.12 -45.74 5.14
C THR A 12 -8.60 -44.96 3.94
N THR A 13 -7.45 -44.32 4.09
CA THR A 13 -6.67 -43.75 2.97
C THR A 13 -5.75 -44.78 2.32
N ASP A 14 -5.52 -45.91 2.98
CA ASP A 14 -4.69 -46.99 2.48
C ASP A 14 -5.37 -47.73 1.32
N THR A 15 -4.58 -48.23 0.37
CA THR A 15 -5.12 -48.92 -0.81
C THR A 15 -5.64 -50.33 -0.51
N THR A 16 -5.36 -50.88 0.67
CA THR A 16 -5.79 -52.23 1.05
C THR A 16 -6.47 -52.23 2.41
N LEU A 17 -7.57 -52.98 2.54
CA LEU A 17 -8.27 -53.18 3.80
C LEU A 17 -9.05 -54.50 3.77
N GLY A 18 -8.93 -55.31 4.82
CA GLY A 18 -9.75 -56.54 4.97
C GLY A 18 -9.59 -57.56 3.84
N GLY A 19 -8.42 -57.63 3.20
CA GLY A 19 -8.15 -58.50 2.05
C GLY A 19 -8.63 -57.96 0.70
N LEU A 20 -9.22 -56.76 0.66
CA LEU A 20 -9.60 -56.06 -0.55
C LEU A 20 -8.52 -55.05 -0.95
N SER A 21 -8.37 -54.81 -2.25
CA SER A 21 -7.38 -53.87 -2.81
C SER A 21 -8.05 -52.89 -3.76
N SER A 22 -7.70 -51.61 -3.64
CA SER A 22 -8.10 -50.52 -4.54
C SER A 22 -6.85 -49.79 -5.03
N PRO A 23 -6.19 -50.28 -6.10
CA PRO A 23 -4.97 -49.69 -6.62
C PRO A 23 -5.20 -48.25 -7.11
N SER A 24 -4.27 -47.35 -6.78
CA SER A 24 -4.33 -45.94 -7.21
C SER A 24 -4.24 -45.77 -8.74
N GLN A 25 -3.60 -46.71 -9.43
CA GLN A 25 -3.39 -46.71 -10.89
C GLN A 25 -4.67 -46.88 -11.71
N MET A 26 -5.77 -47.33 -11.09
CA MET A 26 -7.06 -47.48 -11.76
C MET A 26 -7.75 -46.15 -12.09
N PHE A 27 -7.31 -45.08 -11.44
CA PHE A 27 -7.90 -43.75 -11.55
C PHE A 27 -6.81 -42.70 -11.85
N PRO A 28 -7.18 -41.51 -12.35
CA PRO A 28 -6.24 -40.41 -12.46
C PRO A 28 -5.58 -40.11 -11.11
N PRO A 29 -4.32 -39.67 -11.07
CA PRO A 29 -3.62 -39.39 -9.82
C PRO A 29 -4.35 -38.30 -9.02
N ALA A 30 -4.41 -38.48 -7.70
CA ALA A 30 -4.92 -37.47 -6.76
C ALA A 30 -3.89 -36.34 -6.55
N SER A 31 -4.31 -35.24 -5.91
CA SER A 31 -3.35 -34.21 -5.49
C SER A 31 -2.46 -34.77 -4.37
N PRO A 32 -1.16 -34.41 -4.31
CA PRO A 32 -0.26 -34.91 -3.28
C PRO A 32 -0.55 -34.33 -1.88
N GLN A 33 -1.34 -33.26 -1.80
CA GLN A 33 -1.65 -32.54 -0.57
C GLN A 33 -2.86 -33.13 0.17
N LEU A 34 -3.78 -33.79 -0.56
CA LEU A 34 -4.97 -34.39 0.03
C LEU A 34 -5.19 -35.82 -0.50
N PRO A 35 -5.06 -36.85 0.36
CA PRO A 35 -5.29 -38.23 -0.05
C PRO A 35 -6.78 -38.50 -0.28
N ASP A 36 -7.09 -39.45 -1.17
CA ASP A 36 -8.45 -39.95 -1.33
C ASP A 36 -8.86 -40.79 -0.12
N VAL A 37 -10.13 -40.71 0.27
CA VAL A 37 -10.71 -41.55 1.33
C VAL A 37 -11.43 -42.73 0.68
N ILE A 38 -11.13 -43.95 1.08
CA ILE A 38 -11.64 -45.16 0.43
C ILE A 38 -12.56 -45.90 1.39
N PHE A 39 -13.78 -46.15 0.94
CA PHE A 39 -14.78 -46.96 1.63
C PHE A 39 -14.75 -48.36 1.05
N TYR A 40 -14.64 -49.35 1.94
CA TYR A 40 -14.61 -50.76 1.57
C TYR A 40 -15.92 -51.42 1.98
N TYR A 41 -16.66 -51.90 0.99
CA TYR A 41 -17.88 -52.66 1.17
C TYR A 41 -17.69 -54.09 0.71
N LYS A 42 -18.38 -55.02 1.37
CA LYS A 42 -18.44 -56.41 0.98
C LYS A 42 -19.87 -56.91 1.08
N SER A 43 -20.22 -57.82 0.18
CA SER A 43 -21.49 -58.52 0.17
C SER A 43 -21.37 -59.85 0.92
N SER A 44 -22.34 -60.16 1.77
CA SER A 44 -22.47 -61.51 2.36
C SER A 44 -22.94 -62.56 1.35
N ASP A 45 -23.58 -62.14 0.26
CA ASP A 45 -24.06 -63.01 -0.81
C ASP A 45 -22.92 -63.57 -1.66
N THR A 46 -22.69 -64.88 -1.55
CA THR A 46 -21.76 -65.62 -2.41
C THR A 46 -22.47 -66.15 -3.66
N THR A 47 -21.79 -66.12 -4.80
CA THR A 47 -22.31 -66.71 -6.06
C THR A 47 -21.35 -67.78 -6.57
N GLN A 48 -21.80 -68.59 -7.54
CA GLN A 48 -20.93 -69.59 -8.16
C GLN A 48 -19.65 -68.98 -8.76
N ALA A 49 -19.75 -67.76 -9.30
CA ALA A 49 -18.62 -67.00 -9.82
C ALA A 49 -17.78 -66.37 -8.69
N CYS A 50 -18.43 -65.72 -7.71
CA CYS A 50 -17.75 -65.03 -6.60
C CYS A 50 -17.94 -65.79 -5.28
N LYS A 51 -17.04 -66.75 -5.03
CA LYS A 51 -17.08 -67.62 -3.83
C LYS A 51 -16.85 -66.87 -2.52
N GLN A 52 -16.14 -65.73 -2.57
CA GLN A 52 -15.84 -64.91 -1.40
C GLN A 52 -16.85 -63.75 -1.21
N GLY A 53 -17.92 -63.76 -1.99
CA GLY A 53 -18.85 -62.63 -2.11
C GLY A 53 -18.33 -61.57 -3.08
N ARG A 54 -19.18 -60.60 -3.37
CA ARG A 54 -18.78 -59.39 -4.12
C ARG A 54 -18.22 -58.35 -3.17
N SER A 55 -17.39 -57.47 -3.70
CA SER A 55 -16.84 -56.35 -2.95
C SER A 55 -16.89 -55.08 -3.78
N THR A 56 -17.05 -53.96 -3.10
CA THR A 56 -17.11 -52.64 -3.74
C THR A 56 -16.20 -51.70 -2.99
N THR A 57 -15.38 -50.96 -3.72
CA THR A 57 -14.54 -49.89 -3.19
C THR A 57 -14.99 -48.57 -3.78
N ILE A 58 -15.30 -47.62 -2.91
CA ILE A 58 -15.70 -46.26 -3.30
C ILE A 58 -14.61 -45.32 -2.84
N ARG A 59 -13.87 -44.77 -3.79
CA ARG A 59 -12.80 -43.81 -3.57
C ARG A 59 -13.40 -42.40 -3.66
N LEU A 60 -13.53 -41.74 -2.52
CA LEU A 60 -13.96 -40.35 -2.44
C LEU A 60 -12.77 -39.42 -2.62
N ARG A 61 -12.88 -38.53 -3.61
CA ARG A 61 -11.87 -37.53 -3.93
C ARG A 61 -12.44 -36.13 -3.77
N CYS A 62 -11.75 -35.32 -2.98
CA CYS A 62 -12.06 -33.89 -2.88
C CYS A 62 -11.88 -33.20 -4.22
N ASN A 63 -12.94 -32.53 -4.67
CA ASN A 63 -12.84 -31.53 -5.72
C ASN A 63 -13.85 -30.40 -5.44
N PRO A 64 -13.41 -29.23 -4.96
CA PRO A 64 -14.32 -28.15 -4.56
C PRO A 64 -15.01 -27.47 -5.76
N THR A 65 -14.59 -27.76 -7.00
CA THR A 65 -15.23 -27.22 -8.21
C THR A 65 -16.40 -28.09 -8.70
N VAL A 66 -16.51 -29.33 -8.21
CA VAL A 66 -17.57 -30.26 -8.61
C VAL A 66 -18.80 -30.03 -7.74
N THR A 67 -19.82 -29.43 -8.36
CA THR A 67 -21.13 -29.19 -7.73
C THR A 67 -22.15 -30.30 -8.02
N ALA A 68 -21.89 -31.14 -9.03
CA ALA A 68 -22.71 -32.29 -9.35
C ALA A 68 -22.63 -33.34 -8.23
N LYS A 69 -23.78 -33.93 -7.87
CA LYS A 69 -23.82 -34.98 -6.83
C LYS A 69 -23.46 -36.36 -7.35
N ASP A 70 -23.47 -36.51 -8.67
CA ASP A 70 -23.42 -37.76 -9.43
C ASP A 70 -22.15 -37.93 -10.29
N ASP A 71 -21.07 -37.18 -10.01
CA ASP A 71 -19.77 -37.36 -10.69
C ASP A 71 -19.04 -38.62 -10.16
N ILE A 72 -19.56 -39.78 -10.57
CA ILE A 72 -18.98 -41.09 -10.33
C ILE A 72 -18.29 -41.56 -11.62
N ARG A 73 -17.00 -41.88 -11.52
CA ARG A 73 -16.19 -42.36 -12.63
C ARG A 73 -15.76 -43.80 -12.40
N LEU A 74 -15.77 -44.54 -13.51
CA LEU A 74 -15.28 -45.91 -13.56
C LEU A 74 -13.79 -45.93 -13.92
N PRO A 75 -13.06 -47.00 -13.56
CA PRO A 75 -11.68 -47.18 -13.96
C PRO A 75 -11.54 -47.17 -15.49
N SER A 76 -10.48 -46.55 -16.01
CA SER A 76 -10.23 -46.53 -17.46
C SER A 76 -10.02 -47.93 -18.05
N ASN A 77 -9.49 -48.84 -17.23
CA ASN A 77 -9.19 -50.22 -17.63
C ASN A 77 -10.43 -51.14 -17.55
N CYS A 78 -11.47 -50.73 -16.83
CA CYS A 78 -12.67 -51.54 -16.58
C CYS A 78 -13.92 -50.67 -16.79
N SER A 79 -14.50 -50.70 -18.00
CA SER A 79 -15.66 -49.87 -18.38
C SER A 79 -16.93 -50.19 -17.59
N GLU A 80 -17.00 -51.36 -16.95
CA GLU A 80 -18.13 -51.78 -16.13
C GLU A 80 -17.89 -51.53 -14.62
N GLY A 81 -16.78 -50.87 -14.26
CA GLY A 81 -16.39 -50.69 -12.85
C GLY A 81 -15.73 -51.92 -12.23
N THR A 82 -15.71 -53.05 -12.92
CA THR A 82 -15.11 -54.31 -12.50
C THR A 82 -14.39 -54.96 -13.67
N CYS A 83 -13.29 -55.65 -13.39
CA CYS A 83 -12.55 -56.45 -14.38
C CYS A 83 -12.68 -57.97 -14.14
N ASP A 84 -13.10 -58.39 -12.95
CA ASP A 84 -13.23 -59.80 -12.53
C ASP A 84 -14.70 -60.21 -12.28
N GLY A 85 -15.64 -59.26 -12.30
CA GLY A 85 -17.06 -59.48 -12.02
C GLY A 85 -17.39 -59.63 -10.52
N CYS A 86 -16.39 -59.54 -9.65
CA CYS A 86 -16.53 -59.72 -8.20
C CYS A 86 -16.13 -58.47 -7.41
N THR A 87 -15.17 -57.71 -7.90
CA THR A 87 -14.61 -56.52 -7.25
C THR A 87 -14.94 -55.29 -8.08
N PHE A 88 -15.68 -54.36 -7.48
CA PHE A 88 -16.11 -53.13 -8.12
C PHE A 88 -15.32 -51.95 -7.56
N HIS A 89 -14.92 -51.04 -8.45
CA HIS A 89 -14.16 -49.84 -8.12
C HIS A 89 -14.87 -48.61 -8.67
N PHE A 90 -15.12 -47.63 -7.82
CA PHE A 90 -15.72 -46.36 -8.19
C PHE A 90 -14.87 -45.20 -7.66
N LEU A 91 -14.67 -44.18 -8.47
CA LEU A 91 -14.15 -42.89 -8.04
C LEU A 91 -15.31 -41.91 -7.96
N TRP A 92 -15.58 -41.38 -6.78
CA TRP A 92 -16.58 -40.34 -6.58
C TRP A 92 -15.88 -39.02 -6.28
N GLN A 93 -15.97 -38.08 -7.23
CA GLN A 93 -15.46 -36.73 -7.03
C GLN A 93 -16.57 -35.86 -6.46
N SER A 94 -16.29 -35.19 -5.33
CA SER A 94 -17.27 -34.33 -4.69
C SER A 94 -16.59 -33.20 -3.92
N GLN A 95 -17.25 -32.05 -3.87
CA GLN A 95 -16.89 -30.98 -2.95
C GLN A 95 -17.03 -31.40 -1.47
N HIS A 96 -17.94 -32.33 -1.15
CA HIS A 96 -18.15 -32.81 0.22
C HIS A 96 -17.13 -33.86 0.69
N ALA A 97 -16.28 -34.34 -0.22
CA ALA A 97 -15.12 -35.14 0.14
C ALA A 97 -13.93 -34.27 0.61
N CYS A 98 -14.05 -32.94 0.53
CA CYS A 98 -13.04 -32.01 1.00
C CYS A 98 -13.13 -31.76 2.51
N PRO A 99 -12.00 -31.49 3.19
CA PRO A 99 -12.01 -30.99 4.55
C PRO A 99 -12.67 -29.60 4.63
N LEU A 100 -13.13 -29.24 5.82
CA LEU A 100 -13.66 -27.91 6.09
C LEU A 100 -12.58 -26.84 5.95
N CYS A 101 -12.93 -25.72 5.32
CA CYS A 101 -12.04 -24.56 5.23
C CYS A 101 -11.83 -23.92 6.60
N THR A 102 -10.60 -23.47 6.80
CA THR A 102 -10.12 -22.78 8.02
C THR A 102 -9.41 -21.48 7.63
N GLU A 103 -9.05 -20.66 8.62
CA GLU A 103 -8.40 -19.36 8.38
C GLU A 103 -7.06 -19.46 7.64
N ASN A 104 -6.37 -20.61 7.74
CA ASN A 104 -5.11 -20.87 7.03
C ASN A 104 -5.29 -20.97 5.51
N HIS A 105 -6.51 -21.19 5.03
CA HIS A 105 -6.81 -21.42 3.62
C HIS A 105 -7.08 -20.12 2.83
N TYR A 106 -7.25 -18.97 3.50
CA TYR A 106 -7.33 -17.68 2.84
C TYR A 106 -6.13 -16.80 3.18
N ARG A 107 -5.89 -15.79 2.37
CA ARG A 107 -4.91 -14.73 2.67
C ARG A 107 -5.57 -13.37 2.52
N GLU A 108 -5.06 -12.42 3.28
CA GLU A 108 -5.44 -11.02 3.09
C GLU A 108 -4.68 -10.40 1.92
N ILE A 109 -5.36 -9.53 1.20
CA ILE A 109 -4.81 -8.66 0.18
C ILE A 109 -5.09 -7.24 0.62
N ILE A 110 -4.02 -6.52 0.93
CA ILE A 110 -4.08 -5.14 1.36
C ILE A 110 -3.93 -4.26 0.12
N SER A 111 -4.91 -3.41 -0.16
CA SER A 111 -4.84 -2.45 -1.26
C SER A 111 -3.83 -1.34 -0.98
N ALA A 112 -3.44 -0.63 -2.05
CA ALA A 112 -2.75 0.64 -1.91
C ALA A 112 -3.61 1.65 -1.11
N CYS A 113 -2.93 2.58 -0.43
CA CYS A 113 -3.57 3.69 0.25
C CYS A 113 -3.94 4.77 -0.77
N ILE A 114 -5.22 4.91 -1.10
CA ILE A 114 -5.72 5.88 -2.08
C ILE A 114 -6.59 6.88 -1.34
N GLN A 115 -6.24 8.18 -1.44
CA GLN A 115 -6.99 9.26 -0.78
C GLN A 115 -7.19 9.06 0.74
N GLY A 116 -6.23 8.40 1.40
CA GLY A 116 -6.30 8.11 2.83
C GLY A 116 -7.14 6.89 3.21
N ILE A 117 -7.59 6.11 2.23
CA ILE A 117 -8.39 4.89 2.41
C ILE A 117 -7.58 3.68 1.95
N GLN A 118 -7.51 2.66 2.79
CA GLN A 118 -6.92 1.36 2.51
C GLN A 118 -7.97 0.28 2.71
N THR A 119 -8.04 -0.63 1.76
CA THR A 119 -9.04 -1.69 1.73
C THR A 119 -8.36 -3.05 1.80
N THR A 120 -8.69 -3.83 2.83
CA THR A 120 -8.21 -5.19 3.01
C THR A 120 -9.29 -6.16 2.53
N SER A 121 -9.02 -6.87 1.44
CA SER A 121 -9.85 -7.96 0.95
C SER A 121 -9.25 -9.31 1.33
N TYR A 122 -10.06 -10.36 1.32
CA TYR A 122 -9.64 -11.72 1.61
C TYR A 122 -9.86 -12.58 0.38
N VAL A 123 -8.91 -13.46 0.06
CA VAL A 123 -9.04 -14.39 -1.06
C VAL A 123 -8.59 -15.79 -0.66
N TRP A 124 -9.25 -16.81 -1.21
CA TRP A 124 -8.81 -18.19 -1.06
C TRP A 124 -7.43 -18.40 -1.70
N GLN A 125 -6.59 -19.20 -1.05
CA GLN A 125 -5.33 -19.65 -1.60
C GLN A 125 -5.57 -20.72 -2.67
N GLN A 126 -4.72 -20.75 -3.70
CA GLN A 126 -4.81 -21.71 -4.79
C GLN A 126 -3.64 -22.71 -4.72
N PRO A 127 -3.88 -24.01 -4.99
CA PRO A 127 -5.17 -24.63 -5.31
C PRO A 127 -6.08 -24.76 -4.07
N LEU A 128 -7.39 -24.48 -4.24
CA LEU A 128 -8.37 -24.66 -3.17
C LEU A 128 -8.59 -26.16 -2.91
N GLN A 129 -8.47 -26.60 -1.66
CA GLN A 129 -8.59 -28.01 -1.27
C GLN A 129 -9.52 -28.22 -0.07
N CYS A 130 -10.41 -27.26 0.16
CA CYS A 130 -11.38 -27.32 1.22
C CYS A 130 -12.74 -26.88 0.67
N TYR A 131 -13.81 -27.30 1.35
CA TYR A 131 -15.16 -26.90 1.03
C TYR A 131 -15.92 -26.67 2.32
N GLU A 132 -16.77 -25.63 2.35
CA GLU A 132 -17.54 -25.25 3.54
C GLU A 132 -16.63 -24.90 4.75
N GLY A 133 -17.18 -24.72 5.95
CA GLY A 133 -16.43 -24.28 7.12
C GLY A 133 -16.47 -22.76 7.29
N VAL A 134 -15.30 -22.12 7.40
CA VAL A 134 -15.26 -20.65 7.51
C VAL A 134 -15.58 -19.98 6.18
N SER A 135 -16.40 -18.94 6.20
CA SER A 135 -16.61 -18.06 5.04
C SER A 135 -15.50 -17.02 4.95
N LEU A 136 -15.25 -16.50 3.74
CA LEU A 136 -14.39 -15.32 3.57
C LEU A 136 -14.88 -14.18 4.47
N PRO A 137 -13.99 -13.57 5.28
CA PRO A 137 -14.37 -12.41 6.06
C PRO A 137 -14.81 -11.24 5.16
N ALA A 138 -15.68 -10.39 5.70
CA ALA A 138 -16.07 -9.16 5.03
C ALA A 138 -14.85 -8.25 4.80
N GLN A 139 -14.89 -7.50 3.71
CA GLN A 139 -13.86 -6.53 3.36
C GLN A 139 -13.75 -5.46 4.45
N LYS A 140 -12.51 -5.15 4.86
CA LYS A 140 -12.23 -4.14 5.89
C LYS A 140 -11.71 -2.86 5.23
N VAL A 141 -12.17 -1.72 5.72
CA VAL A 141 -11.72 -0.40 5.27
C VAL A 141 -11.04 0.30 6.44
N SER A 142 -9.79 0.71 6.27
CA SER A 142 -8.99 1.42 7.27
C SER A 142 -8.46 2.74 6.72
N ALA A 143 -8.36 3.73 7.60
CA ALA A 143 -7.67 4.98 7.26
C ALA A 143 -6.15 4.73 7.18
N CYS A 144 -5.49 5.34 6.20
CA CYS A 144 -4.07 5.19 5.95
C CYS A 144 -3.44 6.53 5.58
N VAL A 145 -2.12 6.64 5.72
CA VAL A 145 -1.37 7.84 5.32
C VAL A 145 -0.42 7.45 4.19
N THR A 146 -0.49 8.18 3.08
CA THR A 146 0.45 7.99 1.97
C THR A 146 1.79 8.62 2.34
N LEU A 147 2.88 7.83 2.27
CA LEU A 147 4.24 8.32 2.48
C LEU A 147 4.66 9.36 1.42
N ASP A 148 3.96 9.40 0.28
CA ASP A 148 4.13 10.42 -0.76
C ASP A 148 3.95 11.84 -0.24
N PHE A 149 3.03 12.06 0.71
CA PHE A 149 2.82 13.39 1.27
C PHE A 149 4.07 13.86 2.03
N TRP A 150 4.62 13.00 2.89
CA TRP A 150 5.83 13.28 3.66
C TRP A 150 7.06 13.44 2.77
N LEU A 151 7.18 12.65 1.71
CA LEU A 151 8.30 12.73 0.77
C LEU A 151 8.27 14.04 -0.04
N LYS A 152 7.10 14.45 -0.53
CA LYS A 152 6.92 15.75 -1.20
C LYS A 152 7.23 16.92 -0.27
N PHE A 153 6.76 16.85 0.97
CA PHE A 153 7.02 17.89 1.97
C PHE A 153 8.51 17.97 2.34
N GLY A 154 9.17 16.81 2.46
CA GLY A 154 10.61 16.71 2.70
C GLY A 154 11.45 17.31 1.57
N VAL A 155 11.15 16.97 0.31
CA VAL A 155 11.86 17.51 -0.86
C VAL A 155 11.66 19.03 -0.99
N SER A 156 10.43 19.52 -0.79
CA SER A 156 10.14 20.96 -0.86
C SER A 156 10.88 21.76 0.22
N THR A 157 10.83 21.29 1.47
CA THR A 157 11.51 21.95 2.60
C THR A 157 13.03 21.92 2.41
N GLY A 158 13.58 20.80 1.93
CA GLY A 158 15.00 20.66 1.64
C GLY A 158 15.48 21.61 0.54
N ALA A 159 14.71 21.77 -0.54
CA ALA A 159 15.05 22.69 -1.62
C ALA A 159 15.08 24.16 -1.15
N VAL A 160 14.09 24.57 -0.35
CA VAL A 160 14.04 25.93 0.22
C VAL A 160 15.23 26.17 1.15
N ALA A 161 15.56 25.21 2.02
CA ALA A 161 16.72 25.32 2.92
C ALA A 161 18.04 25.44 2.14
N ALA A 162 18.22 24.68 1.06
CA ALA A 162 19.40 24.76 0.22
C ALA A 162 19.55 26.14 -0.44
N LEU A 163 18.47 26.70 -1.00
CA LEU A 163 18.48 28.04 -1.59
C LEU A 163 18.81 29.13 -0.56
N LEU A 164 18.26 29.02 0.66
CA LEU A 164 18.58 29.93 1.75
C LEU A 164 20.07 29.86 2.12
N LEU A 165 20.64 28.67 2.27
CA LEU A 165 22.06 28.50 2.59
C LEU A 165 22.98 29.07 1.50
N ILE A 166 22.64 28.88 0.22
CA ILE A 166 23.38 29.47 -0.90
C ILE A 166 23.32 31.00 -0.83
N SER A 167 22.14 31.57 -0.62
CA SER A 167 21.97 33.04 -0.54
C SER A 167 22.78 33.66 0.60
N ILE A 168 22.79 33.01 1.78
CA ILE A 168 23.55 33.43 2.95
C ILE A 168 25.06 33.35 2.67
N SER A 169 25.51 32.26 2.06
CA SER A 169 26.92 32.07 1.67
C SER A 169 27.37 33.16 0.69
N CYS A 170 26.59 33.44 -0.35
CA CYS A 170 26.88 34.53 -1.29
C CYS A 170 26.87 35.91 -0.62
N TYR A 171 25.94 36.16 0.31
CA TYR A 171 25.88 37.41 1.07
C TYR A 171 27.15 37.62 1.90
N PHE A 172 27.58 36.60 2.65
CA PHE A 172 28.81 36.67 3.43
C PHE A 172 30.02 36.87 2.53
N TRP A 173 30.14 36.14 1.42
CA TRP A 173 31.23 36.35 0.46
C TRP A 173 31.30 37.78 -0.07
N LYS A 174 30.15 38.35 -0.47
CA LYS A 174 30.09 39.75 -0.95
C LYS A 174 30.44 40.75 0.15
N LYS A 175 30.01 40.49 1.39
CA LYS A 175 30.28 41.37 2.53
C LYS A 175 31.75 41.31 2.96
N THR A 176 32.36 40.13 2.99
CA THR A 176 33.78 39.95 3.32
C THR A 176 34.68 40.61 2.28
N ARG A 177 34.39 40.45 0.97
CA ARG A 177 35.10 41.21 -0.08
C ARG A 177 34.94 42.72 0.07
N LYS A 178 33.74 43.20 0.43
CA LYS A 178 33.50 44.63 0.67
C LYS A 178 34.28 45.16 1.87
N LEU A 179 34.48 44.33 2.90
CA LEU A 179 35.31 44.67 4.05
C LEU A 179 36.79 44.69 3.66
N GLU A 180 37.32 43.65 3.01
CA GLU A 180 38.70 43.61 2.52
C GLU A 180 39.02 44.80 1.61
N TYR A 181 38.13 45.14 0.67
CA TYR A 181 38.28 46.31 -0.19
C TYR A 181 38.34 47.64 0.59
N LYS A 182 37.62 47.74 1.71
CA LYS A 182 37.69 48.92 2.59
C LYS A 182 38.97 48.94 3.44
N TYR A 183 39.42 47.80 3.93
CA TYR A 183 40.67 47.70 4.70
C TYR A 183 41.91 47.93 3.83
N SER A 184 41.95 47.40 2.61
CA SER A 184 43.06 47.64 1.66
C SER A 184 43.12 49.10 1.20
N ARG A 185 41.97 49.73 0.96
CA ARG A 185 41.89 51.16 0.62
C ARG A 185 42.30 52.06 1.80
N LEU A 186 42.03 51.68 3.04
CA LEU A 186 42.53 52.41 4.22
C LEU A 186 44.05 52.24 4.39
N MET A 187 44.61 51.04 4.19
CA MET A 187 46.06 50.82 4.24
C MET A 187 46.81 51.57 3.12
N MET A 188 46.27 51.62 1.90
CA MET A 188 46.85 52.42 0.80
C MET A 188 46.75 53.93 1.07
N ASN A 189 45.69 54.38 1.74
CA ASN A 189 45.51 55.80 2.08
C ASN A 189 46.26 56.22 3.37
N SER A 190 46.57 55.30 4.28
CA SER A 190 47.40 55.55 5.47
C SER A 190 48.89 55.40 5.20
N GLY A 191 49.28 54.64 4.17
CA GLY A 191 50.67 54.53 3.72
C GLY A 191 51.14 55.69 2.82
N GLY A 192 50.25 56.62 2.46
CA GLY A 192 50.53 57.73 1.54
C GLY A 192 50.74 59.09 2.19
N LYS A 193 51.03 59.17 3.50
CA LYS A 193 51.13 60.45 4.23
C LYS A 193 52.44 60.70 4.98
N GLU A 194 53.51 59.97 4.70
CA GLU A 194 54.84 60.30 5.20
C GLU A 194 55.88 60.11 4.06
N CYS A 195 56.70 61.15 3.84
CA CYS A 195 57.86 61.28 2.93
C CYS A 195 57.64 61.91 1.53
N GLU A 196 57.64 63.25 1.51
CA GLU A 196 58.23 64.15 0.48
C GLU A 196 59.64 63.66 0.04
N LEU A 197 60.24 63.86 -1.16
CA LEU A 197 60.07 64.52 -2.48
C LEU A 197 61.38 64.17 -3.28
N PRO A 198 61.67 64.60 -4.54
CA PRO A 198 60.89 64.81 -5.77
C PRO A 198 61.52 64.13 -7.03
N ALA A 199 60.74 63.92 -8.11
CA ALA A 199 61.19 64.13 -9.51
C ALA A 199 60.07 63.81 -10.55
N ALA A 200 59.66 64.88 -11.25
CA ALA A 200 59.33 64.99 -12.68
C ALA A 200 58.26 64.09 -13.35
N ASP A 201 57.19 64.77 -13.78
CA ASP A 201 56.55 64.79 -15.11
C ASP A 201 56.45 63.50 -15.96
N SER A 202 55.20 63.07 -16.23
CA SER A 202 54.56 63.16 -17.56
C SER A 202 53.23 62.37 -17.61
N CYS A 203 52.12 63.11 -17.77
CA CYS A 203 50.95 62.92 -18.65
C CYS A 203 50.54 61.49 -19.11
N ALA A 204 49.27 61.09 -19.24
CA ALA A 204 48.02 61.84 -19.41
C ALA A 204 46.79 60.89 -19.33
N ILE A 205 45.62 61.55 -19.23
CA ILE A 205 44.29 61.25 -19.80
C ILE A 205 43.17 61.37 -18.73
N MET A 206 42.69 62.62 -18.60
CA MET A 206 41.31 63.15 -18.64
C MET A 206 40.18 62.12 -18.84
N GLU A 207 38.92 62.26 -18.47
CA GLU A 207 38.01 63.32 -18.00
C GLU A 207 36.69 62.55 -17.73
N GLY A 208 35.84 63.04 -16.83
CA GLY A 208 34.56 62.39 -16.56
C GLY A 208 33.84 63.01 -15.37
N GLU A 209 33.61 64.31 -15.51
CA GLU A 209 32.65 65.13 -14.79
C GLU A 209 31.28 64.42 -14.66
N ASP A 210 30.72 64.39 -13.46
CA ASP A 210 29.42 65.02 -13.22
C ASP A 210 29.18 65.16 -11.70
N ALA A 211 28.94 66.41 -11.34
CA ALA A 211 28.62 66.92 -10.04
C ALA A 211 27.18 66.57 -9.66
N GLU A 212 26.93 66.33 -8.37
CA GLU A 212 25.99 67.15 -7.62
C GLU A 212 26.05 66.84 -6.13
N ASP A 213 26.12 67.94 -5.38
CA ASP A 213 26.17 68.03 -3.94
C ASP A 213 24.85 67.60 -3.28
N GLU A 214 24.99 67.35 -1.98
CA GLU A 214 23.97 67.24 -0.94
C GLU A 214 22.63 67.96 -1.22
N LEU A 215 21.52 67.21 -1.16
CA LEU A 215 20.33 67.68 -0.44
C LEU A 215 19.37 66.53 -0.07
N MET A 216 18.72 66.69 1.08
CA MET A 216 17.61 65.92 1.64
C MET A 216 17.98 64.76 2.58
N ASP A 217 18.44 65.16 3.76
CA ASP A 217 17.57 65.24 4.93
C ASP A 217 16.51 64.13 5.09
N LEU A 218 16.58 63.45 6.23
CA LEU A 218 15.51 62.67 6.86
C LEU A 218 14.94 61.46 6.08
N SER A 219 15.65 60.33 6.09
CA SER A 219 14.97 59.03 6.19
C SER A 219 15.83 57.96 6.87
N ASN A 220 16.30 58.29 8.07
CA ASN A 220 16.64 57.26 9.04
C ASN A 220 15.33 56.83 9.73
N LYS A 221 14.52 56.01 9.05
CA LYS A 221 13.30 55.44 9.62
C LYS A 221 13.40 53.93 9.73
N SER A 222 13.86 53.51 10.90
CA SER A 222 13.41 52.33 11.66
C SER A 222 12.39 51.44 10.93
N PHE A 223 12.86 50.33 10.36
CA PHE A 223 12.01 49.21 9.93
C PHE A 223 11.76 48.19 11.07
N PHE A 224 11.94 48.60 12.33
CA PHE A 224 11.72 47.75 13.52
C PHE A 224 10.67 48.31 14.49
N LYS A 225 9.58 48.86 13.97
CA LYS A 225 8.36 49.13 14.78
C LYS A 225 7.09 48.69 14.06
N LYS A 226 6.92 47.38 13.89
CA LYS A 226 5.59 46.76 13.80
C LYS A 226 5.61 45.25 14.09
N ILE A 227 6.12 44.88 15.26
CA ILE A 227 5.68 43.66 15.93
C ILE A 227 5.19 44.11 17.30
N LYS A 228 3.96 44.63 17.35
CA LYS A 228 3.21 44.72 18.59
C LYS A 228 2.28 43.53 18.61
N SER A 229 2.60 42.64 19.54
CA SER A 229 1.73 41.62 20.10
C SER A 229 0.30 42.13 20.28
N TYR A 230 -0.64 41.48 19.60
CA TYR A 230 -1.97 41.29 20.15
C TYR A 230 -1.87 40.15 21.18
N SER A 231 -1.53 40.50 22.42
CA SER A 231 -1.98 39.70 23.56
C SER A 231 -3.36 40.24 23.91
N ARG A 232 -4.40 39.55 23.41
CA ARG A 232 -5.80 39.85 23.75
C ARG A 232 -6.09 39.20 25.08
N GLU A 233 -5.92 39.96 26.15
CA GLU A 233 -6.57 39.66 27.42
C GLU A 233 -8.07 39.93 27.25
N ARG A 234 -8.88 38.94 27.59
CA ARG A 234 -10.34 39.02 27.58
C ARG A 234 -10.77 40.03 28.64
N THR A 235 -11.50 41.06 28.22
CA THR A 235 -12.59 41.64 29.02
C THR A 235 -13.85 41.59 28.18
N SER A 236 -14.96 41.26 28.83
CA SER A 236 -16.28 41.10 28.23
C SER A 236 -16.87 42.47 27.90
N ASP A 237 -17.74 42.47 26.89
CA ASP A 237 -18.63 43.56 26.48
C ASP A 237 -17.87 44.73 25.80
N GLY A 238 -17.86 44.87 24.48
CA GLY A 238 -19.00 44.84 23.56
C GLY A 238 -19.08 46.23 22.94
N PHE A 239 -19.11 46.29 21.60
CA PHE A 239 -19.16 47.48 20.72
C PHE A 239 -17.84 47.95 20.07
N ASP A 240 -17.69 47.56 18.81
CA ASP A 240 -16.77 48.09 17.80
C ASP A 240 -17.16 49.53 17.44
N SER A 241 -16.21 50.47 17.49
CA SER A 241 -16.36 51.83 16.95
C SER A 241 -15.58 51.97 15.65
N VAL A 242 -16.30 51.99 14.53
CA VAL A 242 -15.75 52.32 13.20
C VAL A 242 -15.76 53.84 13.02
N PRO A 243 -14.62 54.52 12.76
CA PRO A 243 -14.64 55.94 12.43
C PRO A 243 -14.95 56.11 10.94
N LEU A 244 -16.17 56.55 10.61
CA LEU A 244 -16.54 56.99 9.27
C LEU A 244 -16.22 58.49 9.08
N LYS A 245 -15.60 58.82 7.95
CA LYS A 245 -15.30 60.20 7.54
C LYS A 245 -16.54 60.84 6.95
N SER A 246 -16.98 61.94 7.57
CA SER A 246 -18.07 62.81 7.14
C SER A 246 -17.75 63.56 5.84
N SER A 247 -18.66 63.51 4.87
CA SER A 247 -18.80 64.50 3.80
C SER A 247 -20.25 64.99 3.76
N SER A 248 -20.40 66.29 3.60
CA SER A 248 -21.61 67.08 3.78
C SER A 248 -22.57 67.08 2.58
N ARG A 249 -23.87 66.87 2.91
CA ARG A 249 -25.13 67.41 2.35
C ARG A 249 -25.21 67.79 0.85
N LEU A 250 -26.15 67.13 0.16
CA LEU A 250 -27.06 67.78 -0.79
C LEU A 250 -28.47 67.13 -0.66
N LEU A 251 -29.49 67.98 -0.69
CA LEU A 251 -30.93 67.72 -0.52
C LEU A 251 -31.59 67.16 -1.79
N ARG A 252 -32.61 66.30 -1.64
CA ARG A 252 -33.94 66.26 -2.32
C ARG A 252 -34.63 64.91 -2.01
N GLU A 253 -35.86 64.91 -1.47
CA GLU A 253 -37.16 64.71 -2.19
C GLU A 253 -37.13 63.40 -3.02
N GLU A 254 -38.05 62.44 -2.97
CA GLU A 254 -39.45 62.29 -2.52
C GLU A 254 -39.76 60.77 -2.58
N GLU A 255 -40.75 60.34 -1.79
CA GLU A 255 -41.77 59.28 -2.02
C GLU A 255 -41.51 58.12 -3.00
N ASP A 256 -41.42 56.87 -2.48
CA ASP A 256 -42.48 55.81 -2.50
C ASP A 256 -42.00 54.55 -1.76
#